data_AF-A0AAD1HMB5-F1
#
_entry.id   AF-A0AAD1HMB5-F1
#
_cell.length_a   1.000
_cell.length_b   1.000
_cell.length_c   1.000
_cell.angle_alpha   90.00
_cell.angle_beta   90.00
_cell.angle_gamma   90.00
#
_symmetry.space_group_name_H-M   'P 1'
#
loop_
_entity.id
_entity.type
_entity.pdbx_description
1 polymer ?
#
loop_
_entity_poly.entity_id
_entity_poly.type
_entity_poly.pdbx_seq_one_letter_code
_entity_poly.pdbx_strand_id
1 'polypeptide(L)'
;MAEPLKVDPESLVTSGGVLDQHSQNVFATHTQADQTIESSLFSWVGQSQSALAAKAATWSTVTTTLTTRLYEHAEGLRVSGMTFAAMDQRDAEELADVYRPNGQARDA
;
A
#
# COMPACT_ATOMS: atom_id res chain seq x y z
N MET A 1 -1.49 -31.62 -5.87
CA MET A 1 -1.29 -30.41 -6.70
C MET A 1 -1.93 -29.26 -5.95
N ALA A 2 -1.25 -28.11 -5.83
CA ALA A 2 -1.82 -26.95 -5.17
C ALA A 2 -2.93 -26.32 -6.05
N GLU A 3 -3.92 -25.71 -5.41
CA GLU A 3 -5.02 -25.03 -6.10
C GLU A 3 -4.49 -23.80 -6.86
N PRO A 4 -4.90 -23.57 -8.13
CA PRO A 4 -4.42 -22.43 -8.90
C PRO A 4 -4.85 -21.10 -8.26
N LEU A 5 -3.87 -20.22 -8.06
CA LEU A 5 -4.09 -18.87 -7.57
C LEU A 5 -4.81 -18.04 -8.63
N LYS A 6 -5.98 -17.50 -8.29
CA LYS A 6 -6.72 -16.56 -9.15
C LYS A 6 -6.37 -15.14 -8.71
N VAL A 7 -5.74 -14.38 -9.60
CA VAL A 7 -5.36 -13.00 -9.34
C VAL A 7 -5.95 -12.10 -10.40
N ASP A 8 -6.47 -10.96 -9.97
CA ASP A 8 -6.79 -9.83 -10.84
C ASP A 8 -5.73 -8.73 -10.60
N PRO A 9 -4.77 -8.56 -11.53
CA PRO A 9 -3.71 -7.55 -11.41
C PRO A 9 -4.23 -6.11 -11.31
N GLU A 10 -5.30 -5.77 -12.03
CA GLU A 10 -5.86 -4.43 -12.06
C GLU A 10 -6.51 -4.09 -10.71
N SER A 11 -7.25 -5.05 -10.14
CA SER A 11 -7.82 -4.92 -8.80
C SER A 11 -6.75 -4.74 -7.72
N LEU A 12 -5.60 -5.41 -7.83
CA LEU A 12 -4.49 -5.22 -6.89
C LEU A 12 -3.90 -3.80 -6.98
N VAL A 13 -3.64 -3.30 -8.19
CA VAL A 13 -3.11 -1.93 -8.38
C VAL A 13 -4.11 -0.89 -7.87
N THR A 14 -5.39 -1.06 -8.18
CA THR A 14 -6.47 -0.16 -7.74
C THR A 14 -6.58 -0.16 -6.21
N SER A 15 -6.54 -1.34 -5.59
CA SER A 15 -6.58 -1.46 -4.12
C SER A 15 -5.37 -0.82 -3.46
N GLY A 16 -4.18 -0.94 -4.07
CA GLY A 16 -2.98 -0.23 -3.63
C GLY A 16 -3.18 1.28 -3.63
N GLY A 17 -3.73 1.86 -4.71
CA GLY A 17 -4.03 3.29 -4.78
C GLY A 17 -5.04 3.76 -3.73
N VAL A 18 -6.08 2.96 -3.44
CA VAL A 18 -7.06 3.27 -2.38
C VAL A 18 -6.39 3.30 -1.00
N LEU A 19 -5.50 2.34 -0.72
CA LEU A 19 -4.79 2.28 0.55
C LEU A 19 -3.77 3.41 0.73
N ASP A 20 -3.11 3.84 -0.35
CA ASP A 20 -2.23 5.00 -0.31
C ASP A 20 -3.01 6.28 0.07
N GLN A 21 -4.16 6.51 -0.58
CA GLN A 21 -5.05 7.61 -0.22
C GLN A 21 -5.52 7.52 1.25
N HIS A 22 -5.83 6.32 1.73
CA HIS A 22 -6.21 6.12 3.13
C HIS A 22 -5.06 6.44 4.09
N SER A 23 -3.83 6.03 3.76
CA SER A 23 -2.62 6.35 4.54
C SER A 23 -2.43 7.86 4.68
N GLN A 24 -2.55 8.60 3.57
CA GLN A 24 -2.44 10.06 3.56
C GLN A 24 -3.51 10.72 4.43
N ASN A 25 -4.77 10.25 4.35
CA ASN A 25 -5.86 10.77 5.16
C ASN A 25 -5.63 10.53 6.65
N VAL A 26 -5.24 9.31 7.03
CA VAL A 26 -4.91 8.96 8.43
C VAL A 26 -3.79 9.83 8.95
N PHE A 27 -2.70 9.99 8.18
CA PHE A 27 -1.58 10.84 8.54
C PHE A 27 -2.00 12.28 8.79
N ALA A 28 -2.76 12.88 7.87
CA ALA A 28 -3.22 14.26 7.97
C ALA A 28 -4.12 14.48 9.19
N THR A 29 -5.13 13.62 9.38
CA THR A 29 -6.07 13.73 10.51
C THR A 29 -5.37 13.54 11.85
N HIS A 30 -4.48 12.55 11.96
CA HIS A 30 -3.75 12.32 13.20
C HIS A 30 -2.75 13.46 13.50
N THR A 31 -2.04 13.96 12.49
CA THR A 31 -1.12 15.10 12.68
C THR A 31 -1.87 16.35 13.15
N GLN A 32 -3.06 16.61 12.61
CA GLN A 32 -3.91 17.71 13.06
C GLN A 32 -4.37 17.52 14.52
N ALA A 33 -4.72 16.30 14.91
CA ALA A 33 -5.08 15.98 16.28
C ALA A 33 -3.88 16.16 17.23
N ASP A 34 -2.69 15.70 16.85
CA ASP A 34 -1.45 15.87 17.61
C ASP A 34 -1.14 17.36 17.84
N GLN A 35 -1.21 18.19 16.80
CA GLN A 35 -1.03 19.64 16.90
C GLN A 35 -2.05 20.29 17.85
N THR A 36 -3.31 19.84 17.81
CA THR A 36 -4.36 20.34 18.70
C THR A 36 -4.07 19.99 20.15
N ILE A 37 -3.65 18.74 20.42
CA ILE A 37 -3.27 18.29 21.76
C ILE A 37 -2.08 19.10 22.27
N GLU A 38 -1.01 19.23 21.48
CA GLU A 38 0.18 20.01 21.83
C GLU A 38 -0.17 21.46 22.19
N SER A 39 -1.04 22.10 21.40
CA SER A 39 -1.51 23.46 21.66
C SER A 39 -2.27 23.62 22.98
N SER A 40 -2.90 22.54 23.45
CA SER A 40 -3.71 22.53 24.68
C SER A 40 -2.91 22.20 25.94
N LEU A 41 -1.69 21.65 25.80
CA LEU A 41 -0.86 21.21 26.93
C LEU A 41 -0.52 22.34 27.90
N PHE A 42 -0.45 23.59 27.41
CA PHE A 42 -0.13 24.76 28.23
C PHE A 42 -1.28 25.17 29.17
N SER A 43 -2.50 24.71 28.89
CA SER A 43 -3.69 24.97 29.71
C SER A 43 -3.82 24.01 30.90
N TRP A 44 -2.92 23.02 31.00
CA TRP A 44 -2.93 21.95 32.01
C TRP A 44 -1.71 22.10 32.92
N VAL A 45 -1.82 21.68 34.17
CA VAL A 45 -0.79 21.92 35.19
C VAL A 45 -0.40 20.62 35.91
N GLY A 46 0.89 20.49 36.24
CA GLY A 46 1.40 19.40 37.07
C GLY A 46 1.24 18.01 36.45
N GLN A 47 0.77 17.05 37.24
CA GLN A 47 0.70 15.65 36.81
C GLN A 47 -0.20 15.42 35.59
N SER A 48 -1.29 16.18 35.47
CA SER A 48 -2.20 16.07 34.33
C SER A 48 -1.54 16.49 33.02
N GLN A 49 -0.70 17.54 33.07
CA GLN A 49 0.09 17.96 31.92
C GLN A 49 1.09 16.87 31.50
N SER A 50 1.83 16.30 32.45
CA SER A 50 2.79 15.22 32.15
C SER A 50 2.11 13.97 31.60
N ALA A 51 0.94 13.60 32.13
CA ALA A 51 0.18 12.45 31.67
C ALA A 51 -0.35 12.67 30.24
N LEU A 52 -0.83 13.88 29.93
CA LEU A 52 -1.30 14.22 28.60
C LEU A 52 -0.15 14.26 27.58
N ALA A 53 1.01 14.82 27.94
CA ALA A 53 2.21 14.79 27.10
C ALA A 53 2.66 13.36 26.79
N ALA A 54 2.66 12.46 27.78
CA ALA A 54 3.00 11.05 27.58
C ALA A 54 2.01 10.34 26.66
N LYS A 55 0.70 10.62 26.81
CA LYS A 55 -0.33 10.12 25.89
C LYS A 55 -0.14 10.66 24.47
N ALA A 56 0.17 11.95 24.31
CA ALA A 56 0.41 12.57 23.00
C ALA A 56 1.61 11.92 22.28
N ALA A 57 2.72 11.70 23.00
CA ALA A 57 3.88 11.00 22.44
C ALA A 57 3.57 9.56 22.00
N THR A 58 2.75 8.86 22.80
CA THR A 58 2.27 7.51 22.44
C THR A 58 1.40 7.56 21.19
N TRP A 59 0.48 8.53 21.10
CA TRP A 59 -0.39 8.71 19.93
C TRP A 59 0.42 8.97 18.67
N SER A 60 1.39 9.89 18.71
CA SER A 60 2.27 10.19 17.57
C SER A 60 3.04 8.96 17.06
N THR A 61 3.50 8.10 17.99
CA THR A 61 4.14 6.82 17.65
C THR A 61 3.16 5.87 16.94
N VAL A 62 1.92 5.78 17.43
CA VAL A 62 0.86 4.97 16.81
C VAL A 62 0.50 5.50 15.42
N THR A 63 0.36 6.82 15.25
CA THR A 63 0.13 7.46 13.95
C THR A 63 1.18 7.02 12.95
N THR A 64 2.46 7.21 13.29
CA THR A 64 3.59 6.88 12.42
C THR A 64 3.62 5.39 12.07
N THR A 65 3.34 4.53 13.05
CA THR A 65 3.31 3.08 12.84
C THR A 65 2.18 2.67 11.90
N LEU A 66 0.98 3.25 12.08
CA LEU A 66 -0.19 2.93 11.27
C LEU A 66 -0.02 3.40 9.83
N THR A 67 0.46 4.63 9.62
CA THR A 67 0.66 5.20 8.28
C THR A 67 1.75 4.45 7.51
N THR A 68 2.84 4.07 8.19
CA THR A 68 3.90 3.23 7.60
C THR A 68 3.34 1.90 7.12
N ARG A 69 2.56 1.20 7.95
CA ARG A 69 1.96 -0.10 7.58
C ARG A 69 0.96 0.01 6.42
N LEU A 70 0.16 1.08 6.40
CA LEU A 70 -0.78 1.32 5.30
C LEU A 70 -0.04 1.57 3.98
N TYR A 71 1.04 2.36 4.03
CA TYR A 71 1.90 2.59 2.87
C TYR A 71 2.58 1.31 2.37
N GLU A 72 3.17 0.51 3.27
CA GLU A 72 3.78 -0.78 2.92
C GLU A 72 2.78 -1.73 2.27
N HIS A 73 1.54 -1.77 2.77
CA HIS A 73 0.49 -2.60 2.19
C HIS A 73 0.03 -2.09 0.83
N ALA A 74 -0.11 -0.77 0.66
CA ALA A 74 -0.41 -0.14 -0.62
C ALA A 74 0.64 -0.48 -1.68
N GLU A 75 1.92 -0.35 -1.32
CA GLU A 75 3.03 -0.66 -2.21
C GLU A 75 3.11 -2.17 -2.52
N GLY A 76 2.90 -3.03 -1.53
CA GLY A 76 2.87 -4.48 -1.73
C GLY A 76 1.81 -4.92 -2.73
N LEU A 77 0.61 -4.33 -2.66
CA LEU A 77 -0.46 -4.60 -3.63
C LEU A 77 -0.11 -4.09 -5.03
N ARG A 78 0.42 -2.87 -5.13
CA ARG A 78 0.82 -2.26 -6.41
C ARG A 78 1.90 -3.09 -7.11
N VAL A 79 2.96 -3.46 -6.38
CA VAL A 79 4.07 -4.28 -6.89
C VAL A 79 3.58 -5.66 -7.29
N SER A 80 2.72 -6.29 -6.49
CA SER A 80 2.15 -7.59 -6.82
C SER A 80 1.32 -7.53 -8.10
N GLY A 81 0.44 -6.53 -8.23
CA GLY A 81 -0.36 -6.33 -9.44
C GLY A 81 0.51 -6.14 -10.69
N MET A 82 1.52 -5.28 -10.63
CA MET A 82 2.47 -5.11 -11.74
C MET A 82 3.22 -6.40 -12.09
N THR A 83 3.61 -7.18 -11.07
CA THR A 83 4.34 -8.43 -11.26
C THR A 83 3.47 -9.46 -11.96
N PHE A 84 2.22 -9.65 -11.53
CA PHE A 84 1.29 -10.57 -12.19
C PHE A 84 0.96 -10.14 -13.63
N ALA A 85 0.78 -8.84 -13.88
CA ALA A 85 0.55 -8.34 -15.23
C ALA A 85 1.75 -8.59 -16.16
N ALA A 86 2.97 -8.39 -15.67
CA ALA A 86 4.19 -8.67 -16.44
C ALA A 86 4.37 -10.17 -16.71
N MET A 87 4.02 -11.03 -15.75
CA MET A 87 4.03 -12.49 -15.94
C MET A 87 3.02 -12.90 -17.01
N ASP A 88 1.78 -12.41 -16.94
CA ASP A 88 0.73 -12.74 -17.92
C ASP A 88 1.12 -12.29 -19.34
N GLN A 89 1.68 -11.09 -19.49
CA GLN A 89 2.17 -10.61 -20.78
C GLN A 89 3.27 -11.52 -21.35
N ARG A 90 4.29 -11.85 -20.55
CA ARG A 90 5.39 -12.73 -21.00
C ARG A 90 4.87 -14.11 -21.39
N ASP A 91 4.01 -14.69 -20.57
CA ASP A 91 3.47 -16.03 -20.82
C ASP A 91 2.58 -16.03 -22.07
N ALA A 92 1.84 -14.93 -22.34
CA ALA A 92 1.10 -14.74 -23.59
C ALA A 92 2.01 -14.60 -24.81
N GLU A 93 3.14 -13.90 -24.70
CA GLU A 93 4.16 -13.79 -25.76
C GLU A 93 4.79 -15.17 -26.06
N GLU A 94 5.15 -15.94 -25.03
CA GLU A 94 5.66 -17.31 -25.17
C GLU A 94 4.64 -18.23 -25.85
N LEU A 95 3.37 -18.15 -25.47
CA LEU A 95 2.28 -18.89 -26.12
C LEU A 95 2.10 -18.47 -27.58
N ALA A 96 2.17 -17.17 -27.89
CA ALA A 96 2.08 -16.67 -29.25
C ALA A 96 3.25 -17.15 -30.10
N ASP A 97 4.46 -17.25 -29.54
CA ASP A 97 5.64 -17.77 -30.22
C ASP A 97 5.54 -19.27 -30.51
N VAL A 98 4.96 -20.06 -29.59
CA VAL A 98 4.69 -21.50 -29.81
C VAL A 98 3.53 -21.71 -30.79
N TYR A 99 2.49 -20.87 -30.73
CA TYR A 99 1.33 -20.95 -31.62
C TYR A 99 1.58 -20.37 -33.01
N ARG A 100 2.61 -19.52 -33.19
CA ARG A 100 3.12 -19.13 -34.51
C ARG A 100 3.64 -20.41 -35.18
N PRO A 101 2.92 -20.95 -36.17
CA PRO A 101 3.14 -22.33 -36.58
C PRO A 101 4.49 -22.48 -37.25
N ASN A 102 5.08 -23.67 -37.06
CA ASN A 102 6.07 -24.34 -37.91
C ASN A 102 5.61 -24.48 -39.39
N GLY A 103 5.08 -23.42 -40.00
CA GLY A 103 4.37 -23.44 -41.28
C GLY A 103 4.57 -22.21 -42.17
N GLN A 104 5.36 -21.20 -41.76
CA GLN A 104 5.98 -20.32 -42.75
C GLN A 104 7.28 -20.99 -43.23
N ALA A 105 7.11 -21.86 -44.22
CA ALA A 105 8.21 -22.26 -45.08
C ALA A 105 8.94 -20.99 -45.52
N ARG A 106 10.27 -21.03 -45.39
CA ARG A 106 11.19 -20.12 -46.07
C ARG A 106 11.12 -20.45 -47.55
N ASP A 107 10.09 -19.99 -48.24
CA ASP A 107 9.99 -20.12 -49.69
C ASP A 107 10.25 -18.76 -50.35
N ALA A 108 11.42 -18.72 -50.98
CA ALA A 108 11.94 -17.81 -52.02
C ALA A 108 12.20 -16.34 -51.66
#